data_AF-A0A2X1AHX7-F1
#
_entry.id   AF-A0A2X1AHX7-F1
#
_cell.length_a   1.000
_cell.length_b   1.000
_cell.length_c   1.000
_cell.angle_alpha   90.00
_cell.angle_beta   90.00
_cell.angle_gamma   90.00
#
_symmetry.space_group_name_H-M   'P 1'
#
loop_
_entity.id
_entity.type
_entity.pdbx_description
1 polymer ?
#
loop_
_entity_poly.entity_id
_entity_poly.type
_entity_poly.pdbx_seq_one_letter_code
_entity_poly.pdbx_strand_id
1 'polypeptide(L)'
;MLLPFFTALREAKVPVSLKEWLHLMEAMDKGVAGRDVEAFYHLSRAVLVKDEKHYDRFDQVFGKVFKGWRASAPAGRSPPTSPRTGCGC
;
A
#
# COMPACT_ATOMS: atom_id res chain seq x y z
N MET A 1 -4.91 8.19 -8.02
CA MET A 1 -4.94 6.92 -8.77
C MET A 1 -4.44 5.81 -7.85
N LEU A 2 -5.09 4.64 -7.74
CA LEU A 2 -4.77 3.54 -6.80
C LEU A 2 -3.43 2.80 -7.06
N LEU A 3 -2.65 3.24 -8.05
CA LEU A 3 -1.31 2.70 -8.34
C LEU A 3 -0.32 2.71 -7.16
N PRO A 4 -0.25 3.71 -6.25
CA PRO A 4 0.76 3.69 -5.19
C PRO A 4 0.54 2.53 -4.21
N PHE A 5 -0.69 2.07 -4.01
CA PHE A 5 -0.96 0.90 -3.18
C PHE A 5 -0.49 -0.39 -3.86
N PHE A 6 -0.76 -0.55 -5.16
CA PHE A 6 -0.25 -1.68 -5.95
C PHE A 6 1.29 -1.70 -6.01
N THR A 7 1.92 -0.54 -6.22
CA THR A 7 3.38 -0.40 -6.21
C THR A 7 3.97 -0.73 -4.84
N ALA A 8 3.37 -0.24 -3.75
CA ALA A 8 3.83 -0.53 -2.40
C ALA A 8 3.75 -2.03 -2.05
N LEU A 9 2.69 -2.73 -2.51
CA LEU A 9 2.57 -4.18 -2.36
C LEU A 9 3.68 -4.93 -3.12
N ARG A 10 4.01 -4.48 -4.34
CA ARG A 10 5.11 -5.05 -5.13
C ARG A 10 6.47 -4.80 -4.49
N GLU A 11 6.71 -3.59 -3.97
CA GLU A 11 7.94 -3.26 -3.24
C GLU A 11 8.12 -4.12 -1.99
N ALA A 12 7.02 -4.42 -1.29
CA ALA A 12 7.03 -5.32 -0.13
C ALA A 12 7.12 -6.80 -0.48
N LYS A 13 7.27 -7.17 -1.77
CA LYS A 13 7.32 -8.55 -2.24
C LYS A 13 6.10 -9.37 -1.80
N VAL A 14 4.92 -8.77 -1.86
CA VAL A 14 3.64 -9.49 -1.72
C VAL A 14 3.29 -10.06 -3.11
N PRO A 15 3.09 -11.38 -3.27
CA PRO A 15 2.72 -11.99 -4.53
C PRO A 15 1.26 -11.69 -4.84
N VAL A 16 1.00 -10.50 -5.38
CA VAL A 16 -0.34 -10.09 -5.85
C VAL A 16 -0.46 -10.34 -7.35
N SER A 17 -1.50 -11.06 -7.75
CA SER A 17 -1.81 -11.24 -9.16
C SER A 17 -2.68 -10.12 -9.71
N LEU A 18 -2.52 -9.77 -10.99
CA LEU A 18 -3.36 -8.77 -11.66
C LEU A 18 -4.85 -9.11 -11.57
N LYS A 19 -5.20 -10.40 -11.64
CA LYS A 19 -6.58 -10.88 -11.48
C LYS A 19 -7.16 -10.57 -10.10
N GLU A 20 -6.37 -10.73 -9.04
CA GLU A 20 -6.82 -10.44 -7.67
C GLU A 20 -7.03 -8.94 -7.47
N TRP A 21 -6.12 -8.15 -8.04
CA TRP A 21 -6.28 -6.70 -8.10
C TRP A 21 -7.57 -6.28 -8.82
N LEU A 22 -7.88 -6.91 -9.96
CA LEU A 22 -9.12 -6.67 -10.71
C LEU A 22 -10.37 -7.06 -9.90
N HIS A 23 -10.36 -8.23 -9.25
CA HIS A 23 -11.46 -8.65 -8.38
C HIS A 23 -11.68 -7.68 -7.20
N LEU A 24 -10.61 -7.14 -6.62
CA LEU A 24 -10.74 -6.14 -5.56
C LEU A 24 -11.44 -4.87 -6.07
N MET A 25 -11.06 -4.40 -7.26
CA MET A 25 -11.70 -3.23 -7.89
C MET A 25 -13.18 -3.49 -8.19
N GLU A 26 -13.53 -4.68 -8.71
CA GLU A 26 -14.93 -5.05 -8.93
C GLU A 26 -15.72 -5.14 -7.62
N ALA A 27 -15.13 -5.65 -6.55
CA ALA A 27 -15.78 -5.73 -5.24
C ALA A 27 -15.97 -4.33 -4.61
N MET A 28 -15.02 -3.41 -4.81
CA MET A 28 -15.19 -2.01 -4.41
C MET A 28 -16.28 -1.32 -5.23
N ASP A 29 -16.32 -1.54 -6.54
CA ASP A 29 -17.34 -0.98 -7.45
C ASP A 29 -18.75 -1.44 -7.06
N LYS A 30 -18.89 -2.73 -6.71
CA LYS A 30 -20.13 -3.31 -6.16
C LYS A 30 -20.48 -2.84 -4.75
N GLY A 31 -19.63 -2.03 -4.11
CA GLY A 31 -19.87 -1.49 -2.78
C GLY A 31 -19.75 -2.52 -1.65
N VAL A 32 -19.05 -3.63 -1.85
CA VAL A 32 -18.94 -4.73 -0.86
C VAL A 32 -18.30 -4.27 0.44
N ALA A 33 -17.33 -3.35 0.38
CA ALA A 33 -16.67 -2.76 1.55
C ALA A 33 -17.32 -1.44 2.03
N GLY A 34 -18.33 -0.92 1.34
CA GLY A 34 -18.96 0.36 1.66
C GLY A 34 -17.96 1.53 1.74
N ARG A 35 -18.06 2.33 2.79
CA ARG A 35 -17.17 3.48 3.09
C ARG A 35 -16.25 3.23 4.29
N ASP A 36 -16.18 1.96 4.73
CA ASP A 36 -15.48 1.60 5.93
C ASP A 36 -14.08 1.03 5.64
N VAL A 37 -13.07 1.56 6.33
CA VAL A 37 -11.68 1.17 6.13
C VAL A 37 -11.41 -0.24 6.64
N GLU A 38 -12.10 -0.63 7.73
CA GLU A 38 -11.98 -1.97 8.30
C GLU A 38 -12.54 -3.01 7.33
N ALA A 39 -13.72 -2.74 6.77
CA ALA A 39 -14.32 -3.60 5.75
C ALA A 39 -13.43 -3.73 4.51
N PHE A 40 -12.82 -2.62 4.06
CA PHE A 40 -11.86 -2.66 2.95
C PHE A 40 -10.60 -3.45 3.27
N TYR A 41 -10.08 -3.35 4.50
CA TYR A 41 -8.93 -4.13 4.96
C TYR A 41 -9.22 -5.64 4.88
N HIS A 42 -10.36 -6.09 5.42
CA HIS A 42 -10.75 -7.50 5.39
C HIS A 42 -10.99 -8.02 3.98
N LEU A 43 -11.65 -7.23 3.13
CA LEU A 43 -11.86 -7.56 1.71
C LEU A 43 -10.52 -7.69 0.98
N SER A 44 -9.62 -6.71 1.15
CA SER A 44 -8.32 -6.69 0.48
C SER A 44 -7.44 -7.85 0.93
N ARG A 45 -7.45 -8.18 2.22
CA ARG A 45 -6.72 -9.32 2.80
C ARG A 45 -7.21 -10.64 2.20
N ALA A 46 -8.53 -10.81 2.06
CA ALA A 46 -9.13 -12.02 1.50
C ALA A 46 -8.91 -12.17 -0.01
N VAL A 47 -8.89 -11.05 -0.76
CA VAL A 47 -8.78 -11.06 -2.22
C VAL A 47 -7.33 -11.06 -2.70
N LEU A 48 -6.41 -10.37 -2.02
CA LEU A 48 -5.03 -10.16 -2.48
C LEU A 48 -4.02 -11.17 -1.90
N VAL A 49 -4.35 -11.85 -0.81
CA VAL A 49 -3.37 -12.64 -0.06
C VAL A 49 -3.82 -14.10 0.03
N LYS A 50 -3.24 -14.94 -0.84
CA LYS A 50 -3.53 -16.40 -0.89
C LYS A 50 -2.82 -17.22 0.19
N ASP A 51 -1.69 -16.73 0.67
CA ASP A 51 -0.82 -17.43 1.60
C ASP A 51 -0.64 -16.61 2.88
N GLU A 52 -0.90 -17.25 4.03
CA GLU A 52 -0.68 -16.69 5.39
C GLU A 52 0.66 -15.96 5.53
N LYS A 53 1.73 -16.49 4.93
CA LYS A 53 3.08 -15.95 5.03
C LYS A 53 3.23 -14.51 4.52
N HIS A 54 2.29 -14.06 3.69
CA HIS A 54 2.31 -12.71 3.12
C HIS A 54 1.37 -11.75 3.85
N TYR A 55 0.63 -12.23 4.85
CA TYR A 55 -0.25 -11.41 5.66
C TYR A 55 0.51 -10.33 6.41
N ASP A 56 1.65 -10.69 7.04
CA ASP A 56 2.49 -9.75 7.77
C ASP A 56 2.97 -8.59 6.87
N ARG A 57 3.43 -8.92 5.66
CA ARG A 57 3.90 -7.93 4.67
C ARG A 57 2.75 -7.06 4.16
N PHE A 58 1.61 -7.67 3.89
CA PHE A 58 0.40 -6.95 3.48
C PHE A 58 -0.01 -5.96 4.58
N ASP A 59 -0.05 -6.39 5.84
CA ASP A 59 -0.43 -5.57 6.98
C ASP A 59 0.52 -4.37 7.17
N GLN A 60 1.84 -4.60 7.04
CA GLN A 60 2.83 -3.54 7.08
C GLN A 60 2.64 -2.50 5.96
N VAL A 61 2.36 -2.93 4.73
CA VAL A 61 2.11 -2.02 3.59
C VAL A 61 0.80 -1.28 3.78
N PHE A 62 -0.26 -2.00 4.15
CA PHE A 62 -1.57 -1.42 4.39
C PHE A 62 -1.49 -0.37 5.49
N GLY A 63 -0.84 -0.68 6.61
CA GLY A 63 -0.59 0.24 7.71
C GLY A 63 0.23 1.46 7.28
N LYS A 64 1.23 1.32 6.40
CA LYS A 64 1.99 2.47 5.86
C LYS A 64 1.13 3.38 4.98
N VAL A 65 0.32 2.80 4.09
CA VAL A 65 -0.52 3.55 3.15
C VAL A 65 -1.69 4.22 3.88
N PHE A 66 -2.32 3.53 4.84
CA PHE A 66 -3.46 4.06 5.59
C PHE A 66 -3.08 4.93 6.80
N LYS A 67 -1.89 4.79 7.39
CA LYS A 67 -1.38 5.78 8.39
C LYS A 67 -1.33 7.20 7.80
N GLY A 68 -1.08 7.32 6.49
CA GLY A 68 -1.11 8.59 5.78
C GLY A 68 -2.51 9.24 5.70
N TRP A 69 -3.60 8.47 5.83
CA TRP A 69 -4.96 9.02 5.66
C TRP A 69 -5.44 9.81 6.89
N ARG A 70 -4.96 9.48 8.09
CA ARG A 70 -5.13 10.34 9.28
C ARG A 70 -4.17 11.54 9.28
N ALA A 71 -3.14 11.51 8.45
CA ALA A 71 -2.17 12.59 8.28
C ALA A 71 -2.44 13.34 6.98
N SER A 72 -3.59 13.99 6.89
CA SER A 72 -3.76 15.15 6.02
C SER A 72 -2.87 16.30 6.54
N ALA A 73 -1.57 16.19 6.33
CA ALA A 73 -0.61 17.28 6.37
C ALA A 73 0.53 16.94 5.39
N PRO A 74 0.87 17.83 4.44
CA PRO A 74 1.74 17.49 3.32
C PRO A 74 3.20 17.39 3.78
N ALA A 75 3.76 16.18 3.79
CA ALA A 75 5.20 15.95 3.70
C ALA A 75 5.43 15.34 2.31
N GLY A 76 5.78 16.12 1.29
CA GLY A 76 7.03 16.86 1.26
C GLY A 76 8.13 15.94 0.72
N ARG A 77 8.16 15.81 -0.62
CA ARG A 77 9.36 15.70 -1.47
C ARG A 77 10.60 14.97 -0.89
N SER A 78 10.89 13.79 -1.47
CA SER A 78 12.18 13.28 -2.00
C SER A 78 13.53 13.52 -1.26
N PRO A 79 14.53 12.62 -1.45
CA PRO A 79 15.48 12.16 -0.44
C PRO A 79 16.70 13.09 -0.24
N PRO A 80 17.41 13.00 0.90
CA PRO A 80 18.76 13.55 1.00
C PRO A 80 19.75 12.62 0.28
N THR A 81 20.00 12.87 -1.01
CA THR A 81 21.26 12.47 -1.64
C THR A 81 22.23 13.63 -1.56
N SER A 82 23.22 13.52 -0.68
CA SER A 82 24.51 14.16 -0.91
C SER A 82 25.60 13.28 -0.29
N PRO A 83 26.48 12.66 -1.10
CA PRO A 83 27.71 12.10 -0.58
C PRO A 83 28.70 13.25 -0.36
N ARG A 84 29.33 13.24 0.83
CA ARG A 84 30.62 13.87 1.19
C ARG A 84 31.49 14.28 -0.01
N THR A 85 32.15 15.45 0.08
CA THR A 85 33.63 15.63 0.07
C THR A 85 34.04 17.09 -0.26
N GLY A 86 35.05 17.62 0.46
CA GLY A 86 35.81 18.84 0.11
C GLY A 86 35.79 19.89 1.23
N CYS A 87 36.67 19.88 2.23
CA CYS A 87 38.07 20.34 2.17
C CYS A 87 38.22 21.69 1.45
N GLY A 88 38.64 22.74 2.17
CA GLY A 88 39.09 23.98 1.54
C GLY A 88 39.04 25.20 2.46
N CYS A 89 40.12 25.35 3.25
CA CYS A 89 40.73 26.60 3.70
C CYS A 89 40.01 27.47 4.73
#